data_AF-A0A1F5C6P1-F1
#
_entry.id   AF-A0A1F5C6P1-F1
#
_cell.length_a   1.000
_cell.length_b   1.000
_cell.length_c   1.000
_cell.angle_alpha   90.00
_cell.angle_beta   90.00
_cell.angle_gamma   90.00
#
_symmetry.space_group_name_H-M   'P 1'
#
loop_
_entity.id
_entity.type
_entity.pdbx_description
1 polymer ?
#
loop_
_entity_poly.entity_id
_entity_poly.type
_entity_poly.pdbx_seq_one_letter_code
_entity_poly.pdbx_strand_id
1 'polypeptide(L)'
;MGSRTKITANNNWAYVAGFFDGDGSLMVQFKNRRESVSGFRPMITICFYQDKRHSNPLKWFRKLFGIGYLSERNDGMTELRINGYDSCEKILKNMKPFIKFKKKQVELALKIISKLKKVFNITPKVILEIAKISDKISQENYSSKTRKYSYEYFEKLFKK
;
A
#
# COMPACT_ATOMS: atom_id res chain seq x y z
N MET A 1 14.94 -27.22 -15.91
CA MET A 1 13.73 -26.91 -15.12
C MET A 1 13.62 -25.46 -14.64
N GLY A 2 14.71 -24.69 -14.44
CA GLY A 2 14.64 -23.31 -13.90
C GLY A 2 14.06 -22.21 -14.80
N SER A 3 14.01 -22.39 -16.13
CA SER A 3 13.49 -21.36 -17.06
C SER A 3 11.95 -21.26 -17.03
N ARG A 4 11.23 -22.40 -17.05
CA ARG A 4 9.76 -22.42 -17.01
C ARG A 4 9.20 -21.81 -15.72
N THR A 5 9.79 -22.11 -14.56
CA THR A 5 9.35 -21.56 -13.27
C THR A 5 9.50 -20.03 -13.21
N LYS A 6 10.57 -19.47 -13.80
CA LYS A 6 10.77 -18.02 -13.88
C LYS A 6 9.75 -17.35 -14.81
N ILE A 7 9.44 -17.97 -15.96
CA ILE A 7 8.42 -17.47 -16.90
C ILE A 7 7.03 -17.47 -16.24
N THR A 8 6.64 -18.56 -15.56
CA THR A 8 5.35 -18.63 -14.86
C THR A 8 5.25 -17.62 -13.71
N ALA A 9 6.33 -17.43 -12.95
CA ALA A 9 6.37 -16.40 -11.91
C ALA A 9 6.21 -14.99 -12.48
N ASN A 10 6.86 -14.71 -13.62
CA ASN A 10 6.76 -13.44 -14.34
C ASN A 10 5.31 -13.19 -14.82
N ASN A 11 4.67 -14.21 -15.40
CA ASN A 11 3.28 -14.13 -15.85
C ASN A 11 2.30 -13.87 -14.69
N ASN A 12 2.51 -14.50 -13.54
CA ASN A 12 1.66 -14.29 -12.36
C ASN A 12 1.73 -12.83 -11.87
N TRP A 13 2.94 -12.25 -11.80
CA TRP A 13 3.11 -10.86 -11.38
C TRP A 13 2.57 -9.87 -12.40
N ALA A 14 2.64 -10.18 -13.69
CA ALA A 14 2.00 -9.36 -14.74
C ALA A 14 0.47 -9.35 -14.59
N TYR A 15 -0.15 -10.52 -14.36
CA TYR A 15 -1.59 -10.61 -14.12
C TYR A 15 -2.00 -9.86 -12.85
N VAL A 16 -1.29 -10.09 -11.74
CA VAL A 16 -1.56 -9.41 -10.46
C VAL A 16 -1.39 -7.90 -10.60
N ALA A 17 -0.38 -7.42 -11.34
CA ALA A 17 -0.18 -6.00 -11.58
C ALA A 17 -1.32 -5.39 -12.41
N GLY A 18 -1.79 -6.09 -13.44
CA GLY A 18 -2.95 -5.66 -14.23
C GLY A 18 -4.23 -5.58 -13.39
N PHE A 19 -4.46 -6.58 -12.54
CA PHE A 19 -5.59 -6.57 -11.60
C PHE A 19 -5.43 -5.47 -10.54
N PHE A 20 -4.21 -5.27 -10.01
CA PHE A 20 -3.90 -4.18 -9.09
C PHE A 20 -4.20 -2.82 -9.70
N ASP A 21 -3.95 -2.65 -11.00
CA ASP A 21 -4.17 -1.42 -11.74
C ASP A 21 -5.66 -1.09 -11.90
N GLY A 22 -6.52 -2.10 -12.06
CA GLY A 22 -7.98 -1.95 -12.10
C GLY A 22 -8.60 -1.89 -10.70
N ASP A 23 -8.60 -3.02 -9.99
CA ASP A 23 -9.34 -3.24 -8.73
C ASP A 23 -8.43 -3.22 -7.48
N GLY A 24 -7.25 -2.61 -7.60
CA GLY A 24 -6.31 -2.44 -6.50
C GLY A 24 -6.22 -1.01 -5.98
N SER A 25 -5.77 -0.89 -4.73
CA SER A 25 -5.49 0.40 -4.09
C SER A 25 -4.17 0.36 -3.32
N LEU A 26 -3.47 1.49 -3.33
CA LEU A 26 -2.26 1.71 -2.55
C LEU A 26 -2.44 2.99 -1.74
N MET A 27 -2.32 2.84 -0.43
CA MET A 27 -2.60 3.90 0.52
C MET A 27 -1.47 4.03 1.53
N VAL A 28 -1.29 5.26 2.01
CA VAL A 28 -0.50 5.56 3.20
C VAL A 28 -1.47 5.96 4.29
N GLN A 29 -1.50 5.21 5.37
CA GLN A 29 -2.34 5.46 6.53
C GLN A 29 -1.47 5.90 7.70
N PHE A 30 -1.97 6.77 8.57
CA PHE A 30 -1.30 7.14 9.81
C PHE A 30 -2.11 6.59 10.97
N LYS A 31 -1.50 5.71 11.77
CA LYS A 31 -2.13 5.15 12.97
C LYS A 31 -1.62 5.87 14.21
N ASN A 32 -2.52 6.21 15.13
CA ASN A 32 -2.14 6.75 16.42
C ASN A 32 -1.31 5.73 17.18
N ARG A 33 -0.18 6.17 17.73
CA ARG A 33 0.69 5.38 18.59
C ARG A 33 1.30 6.31 19.64
N ARG A 34 0.58 6.45 20.76
CA ARG A 34 0.92 7.41 21.84
C ARG A 34 2.35 7.25 22.36
N GLU A 35 2.84 6.02 22.39
CA GLU A 35 4.20 5.68 22.85
C GLU A 35 5.32 6.07 21.86
N SER A 36 4.97 6.45 20.62
CA SER A 36 5.98 6.83 19.63
C SER A 36 6.36 8.31 19.74
N VAL A 37 7.60 8.64 19.40
CA VAL A 37 8.15 10.02 19.45
C VAL A 37 7.27 11.04 18.73
N SER A 38 6.61 10.66 17.64
CA SER A 38 5.68 11.55 16.92
C SER A 38 4.22 11.41 17.33
N GLY A 39 3.86 10.40 18.10
CA GLY A 39 2.46 10.01 18.35
C GLY A 39 1.80 9.25 17.19
N PHE A 40 2.50 9.01 16.07
CA PHE A 40 1.94 8.37 14.88
C PHE A 40 2.88 7.34 14.24
N ARG A 41 2.27 6.34 13.61
CA ARG A 41 2.94 5.34 12.78
C ARG A 41 2.38 5.38 11.35
N PRO A 42 3.19 5.78 10.35
CA PRO A 42 2.83 5.62 8.94
C PRO A 42 2.76 4.14 8.58
N MET A 43 1.81 3.78 7.74
CA MET A 43 1.54 2.40 7.35
C MET A 43 1.26 2.38 5.85
N ILE A 44 2.03 1.56 5.12
CA ILE A 44 1.78 1.32 3.71
C ILE A 44 0.84 0.13 3.58
N THR A 45 -0.22 0.32 2.83
CA THR A 45 -1.28 -0.67 2.67
C THR A 45 -1.58 -0.88 1.19
N ILE A 46 -1.49 -2.13 0.74
CA ILE A 46 -1.95 -2.57 -0.58
C ILE A 46 -3.27 -3.30 -0.37
N CYS A 47 -4.28 -2.95 -1.16
CA CYS A 47 -5.56 -3.63 -1.16
C CYS A 47 -5.90 -4.13 -2.57
N PHE A 48 -6.62 -5.24 -2.61
CA PHE A 48 -7.27 -5.79 -3.79
C PHE A 48 -8.72 -6.04 -3.46
N TYR A 49 -9.63 -5.62 -4.34
CA TYR A 49 -11.07 -5.72 -4.14
C TYR A 49 -11.68 -6.68 -5.15
N GLN A 50 -12.71 -7.42 -4.75
CA GLN A 50 -13.52 -8.21 -5.66
C GLN A 50 -14.89 -8.47 -5.04
N ASP A 51 -15.94 -8.59 -5.87
CA ASP A 51 -17.25 -9.04 -5.42
C ASP A 51 -17.13 -10.37 -4.67
N LYS A 52 -17.83 -10.51 -3.54
CA LYS A 52 -17.76 -11.69 -2.69
C LYS A 52 -18.01 -13.00 -3.46
N ARG A 53 -18.92 -12.98 -4.45
CA ARG A 53 -19.26 -14.14 -5.31
C ARG A 53 -18.07 -14.63 -6.14
N HIS A 54 -17.10 -13.76 -6.41
CA HIS A 54 -15.94 -14.04 -7.25
C HIS A 54 -14.61 -13.85 -6.51
N SER A 55 -14.60 -13.97 -5.18
CA SER A 55 -13.44 -13.69 -4.34
C SER A 55 -12.34 -14.76 -4.33
N ASN A 56 -12.57 -15.93 -4.95
CA ASN A 56 -11.60 -17.03 -4.97
C ASN A 56 -10.21 -16.66 -5.54
N PRO A 57 -10.08 -15.83 -6.60
CA PRO A 57 -8.78 -15.35 -7.06
C PRO A 57 -8.00 -14.55 -6.00
N LEU A 58 -8.67 -13.87 -5.07
CA LEU A 58 -7.97 -13.18 -3.97
C LEU A 58 -7.31 -14.17 -2.99
N LYS A 59 -7.86 -15.39 -2.84
CA LYS A 59 -7.21 -16.47 -2.08
C LYS A 59 -5.94 -16.94 -2.79
N TRP A 60 -5.95 -17.01 -4.12
CA TRP A 60 -4.76 -17.29 -4.92
C TRP A 60 -3.71 -16.19 -4.78
N PHE A 61 -4.10 -14.91 -4.81
CA PHE A 61 -3.18 -13.77 -4.58
C PHE A 61 -2.51 -13.90 -3.21
N ARG A 62 -3.29 -14.14 -2.16
CA ARG A 62 -2.77 -14.36 -0.81
C ARG A 62 -1.76 -15.50 -0.75
N LYS A 63 -2.03 -16.63 -1.41
CA LYS A 63 -1.11 -17.77 -1.50
C LYS A 63 0.18 -17.40 -2.26
N LEU A 64 0.06 -16.68 -3.37
CA LEU A 64 1.21 -16.20 -4.16
C LEU A 64 2.09 -15.24 -3.36
N PHE A 65 1.49 -14.35 -2.56
CA PHE A 65 2.21 -13.37 -1.75
C PHE A 65 2.80 -13.99 -0.48
N GLY A 66 2.21 -15.09 0.02
CA GLY A 66 2.54 -15.69 1.31
C GLY A 66 2.10 -14.86 2.51
N ILE A 67 1.31 -13.81 2.29
CA ILE A 67 0.84 -12.87 3.32
C ILE A 67 -0.47 -12.21 2.87
N GLY A 68 -1.21 -11.67 3.84
CA GLY A 68 -2.38 -10.84 3.62
C GLY A 68 -3.58 -11.32 4.41
N TYR A 69 -4.47 -10.38 4.70
CA TYR A 69 -5.72 -10.61 5.41
C TYR A 69 -6.87 -10.50 4.42
N LEU A 70 -7.71 -11.53 4.35
CA LEU A 70 -8.96 -11.50 3.60
C LEU A 70 -10.07 -11.12 4.57
N SER A 71 -10.90 -10.16 4.17
CA SER A 71 -12.08 -9.77 4.94
C SER A 71 -13.25 -9.52 3.99
N GLU A 72 -14.42 -9.99 4.38
CA GLU A 72 -15.67 -9.62 3.74
C GLU A 72 -16.19 -8.33 4.37
N ARG A 73 -16.59 -7.38 3.53
CA ARG A 73 -17.19 -6.12 3.92
C ARG A 73 -18.70 -6.24 3.89
N ASN A 74 -19.36 -5.36 4.64
CA ASN A 74 -20.81 -5.27 4.72
C ASN A 74 -21.48 -4.79 3.41
N ASP A 75 -20.70 -4.29 2.45
CA ASP A 75 -21.15 -3.85 1.12
C ASP A 75 -21.09 -4.96 0.05
N GLY A 76 -20.81 -6.20 0.44
CA GLY A 76 -20.72 -7.34 -0.49
C GLY A 76 -19.37 -7.49 -1.19
N MET A 77 -18.38 -6.65 -0.86
CA MET A 77 -17.01 -6.78 -1.39
C MET A 77 -16.12 -7.62 -0.48
N THR A 78 -15.23 -8.40 -1.07
CA THR A 78 -14.08 -9.00 -0.38
C THR A 78 -12.83 -8.16 -0.62
N GLU A 79 -12.08 -7.89 0.44
CA GLU A 79 -10.80 -7.20 0.39
C GLU A 79 -9.66 -8.14 0.79
N LEU A 80 -8.60 -8.20 -0.03
CA LEU A 80 -7.30 -8.70 0.38
C LEU A 80 -6.41 -7.51 0.75
N ARG A 81 -6.03 -7.41 2.02
CA ARG A 81 -5.20 -6.34 2.56
C ARG A 81 -3.81 -6.84 2.91
N ILE A 82 -2.78 -6.17 2.39
CA ILE A 82 -1.37 -6.40 2.72
C ILE A 82 -0.81 -5.16 3.39
N ASN A 83 -0.13 -5.39 4.50
CA ASN A 83 0.43 -4.37 5.36
C ASN A 83 1.90 -4.68 5.68
N GLY A 84 2.64 -3.65 6.11
CA GLY A 84 4.02 -3.80 6.57
C GLY A 84 5.03 -3.46 5.47
N TYR A 85 6.14 -2.83 5.87
CA TYR A 85 7.07 -2.23 4.90
C TYR A 85 7.74 -3.28 4.02
N ASP A 86 8.27 -4.37 4.60
CA ASP A 86 9.00 -5.38 3.83
C ASP A 86 8.10 -6.15 2.86
N SER A 87 6.93 -6.56 3.34
CA SER A 87 5.93 -7.27 2.53
C SER A 87 5.41 -6.41 1.38
N CYS A 88 5.04 -5.15 1.66
CA CYS A 88 4.61 -4.22 0.63
C CYS A 88 5.75 -3.90 -0.34
N GLU A 89 6.98 -3.68 0.13
CA GLU A 89 8.13 -3.41 -0.73
C GLU A 89 8.38 -4.54 -1.71
N LYS A 90 8.38 -5.79 -1.23
CA LYS A 90 8.59 -6.99 -2.06
C LYS A 90 7.51 -7.10 -3.14
N ILE A 91 6.24 -6.98 -2.76
CA ILE A 91 5.11 -7.09 -3.70
C ILE A 91 5.14 -5.95 -4.73
N LEU A 92 5.32 -4.71 -4.29
CA LEU A 92 5.41 -3.56 -5.18
C LEU A 92 6.57 -3.68 -6.18
N LYS A 93 7.76 -4.14 -5.75
CA LYS A 93 8.90 -4.35 -6.65
C LYS A 93 8.63 -5.42 -7.71
N ASN A 94 7.94 -6.50 -7.36
CA ASN A 94 7.59 -7.55 -8.33
C ASN A 94 6.51 -7.09 -9.31
N MET A 95 5.54 -6.28 -8.88
CA MET A 95 4.49 -5.74 -9.76
C MET A 95 4.99 -4.58 -10.63
N LYS A 96 5.93 -3.75 -10.12
CA LYS A 96 6.39 -2.49 -10.74
C LYS A 96 6.67 -2.59 -12.25
N PRO A 97 7.32 -3.64 -12.80
CA PRO A 97 7.60 -3.73 -14.23
C PRO A 97 6.35 -3.80 -15.12
N PHE A 98 5.21 -4.23 -14.58
CA PHE A 98 3.99 -4.50 -15.35
C PHE A 98 2.88 -3.46 -15.11
N ILE A 99 2.99 -2.68 -14.03
CA ILE A 99 2.04 -1.62 -13.67
C ILE A 99 2.04 -0.54 -14.77
N LYS A 100 0.85 -0.12 -15.20
CA LYS A 100 0.61 0.94 -16.18
C LYS A 100 -0.01 2.18 -15.54
N PHE A 101 -1.11 2.03 -14.81
CA PHE A 101 -1.88 3.17 -14.28
C PHE A 101 -1.36 3.67 -12.94
N LYS A 102 -0.93 2.77 -12.04
CA LYS A 102 -0.52 3.14 -10.67
C LYS A 102 0.99 3.35 -10.49
N LYS A 103 1.74 3.61 -11.58
CA LYS A 103 3.23 3.73 -11.56
C LYS A 103 3.71 4.76 -10.54
N LYS A 104 3.13 5.97 -10.58
CA LYS A 104 3.53 7.08 -9.71
C LYS A 104 3.28 6.76 -8.24
N GLN A 105 2.13 6.19 -7.90
CA GLN A 105 1.80 5.78 -6.54
C GLN A 105 2.79 4.74 -6.01
N VAL A 106 3.14 3.74 -6.83
CA VAL A 106 4.10 2.68 -6.48
C VAL A 106 5.49 3.25 -6.20
N GLU A 107 5.97 4.18 -7.03
CA GLU A 107 7.28 4.82 -6.84
C GLU A 107 7.33 5.67 -5.58
N LEU A 108 6.30 6.47 -5.33
CA LEU A 108 6.17 7.28 -4.13
C LEU A 108 6.09 6.40 -2.87
N ALA A 109 5.36 5.29 -2.91
CA ALA A 109 5.28 4.34 -1.80
C ALA A 109 6.62 3.65 -1.54
N LEU A 110 7.34 3.20 -2.57
CA LEU A 110 8.69 2.63 -2.43
C LEU A 110 9.67 3.66 -1.83
N LYS A 111 9.55 4.94 -2.19
CA LYS A 111 10.32 6.04 -1.58
C LYS A 111 10.00 6.19 -0.09
N ILE A 112 8.72 6.14 0.31
CA ILE A 112 8.30 6.17 1.72
C ILE A 112 8.89 4.98 2.48
N ILE A 113 8.75 3.75 1.95
CA ILE A 113 9.27 2.53 2.57
C ILE A 113 10.78 2.64 2.76
N SER A 114 11.53 3.01 1.72
CA SER A 114 12.99 3.15 1.81
C SER A 114 13.40 4.15 2.88
N LYS A 115 12.63 5.22 3.08
CA LYS A 115 12.91 6.21 4.11
C LYS A 115 12.58 5.69 5.51
N LEU A 116 11.42 5.06 5.67
CA LEU A 116 10.97 4.50 6.96
C LEU A 116 11.88 3.38 7.46
N LYS A 117 12.49 2.60 6.57
CA LYS A 117 13.46 1.56 6.93
C LYS A 117 14.83 2.12 7.37
N LYS A 118 15.14 3.39 7.07
CA LYS A 118 16.43 4.03 7.41
C LYS A 118 16.37 4.89 8.67
N VAL A 119 15.17 5.22 9.15
CA VAL A 119 15.01 6.03 10.36
C VAL A 119 14.92 5.14 11.58
N PHE A 120 15.67 5.50 12.62
CA PHE A 120 15.59 4.83 13.92
C PHE A 120 14.30 5.19 14.66
N ASN A 121 13.95 6.48 14.66
CA ASN A 121 12.74 7.00 15.30
C ASN A 121 11.88 7.78 14.30
N ILE A 122 10.56 7.62 14.43
CA ILE A 122 9.57 8.36 13.63
C ILE A 122 9.25 9.67 14.35
N THR A 123 9.95 10.74 13.99
CA THR A 123 9.77 12.07 14.57
C THR A 123 8.67 12.87 13.84
N PRO A 124 8.16 13.97 14.43
CA PRO A 124 7.22 14.88 13.75
C PRO A 124 7.72 15.33 12.36
N LYS A 125 9.01 15.64 12.22
CA LYS A 125 9.63 15.98 10.94
C LYS A 125 9.51 14.85 9.92
N VAL A 126 9.77 13.60 10.33
CA VAL A 126 9.58 12.43 9.47
C VAL A 126 8.11 12.30 9.06
N ILE A 127 7.17 12.45 9.98
CA ILE A 127 5.73 12.41 9.66
C ILE A 127 5.36 13.46 8.61
N LEU A 128 5.81 14.71 8.75
CA LEU A 128 5.56 15.76 7.76
C LEU A 128 6.10 15.40 6.38
N GLU A 129 7.32 14.87 6.30
CA GLU A 129 7.92 14.44 5.04
C GLU A 129 7.14 13.28 4.39
N ILE A 130 6.69 12.30 5.18
CA ILE A 130 5.84 11.21 4.67
C ILE A 130 4.45 11.71 4.27
N ALA A 131 3.87 12.64 5.03
CA ALA A 131 2.55 13.21 4.74
C ALA A 131 2.54 13.98 3.42
N LYS A 132 3.60 14.76 3.11
CA LYS A 132 3.77 15.41 1.79
C LYS A 132 3.72 14.39 0.65
N ILE A 133 4.37 13.24 0.81
CA ILE A 133 4.38 12.19 -0.22
C ILE A 133 3.03 11.47 -0.26
N SER A 134 2.42 11.23 0.90
CA SER A 134 1.08 10.64 1.01
C SER A 134 0.01 11.48 0.32
N ASP A 135 0.08 12.80 0.41
CA ASP A 135 -0.85 13.70 -0.28
C ASP A 135 -0.74 13.54 -1.80
N LYS A 136 0.49 13.44 -2.33
CA LYS A 136 0.72 13.16 -3.76
C LYS A 136 0.14 11.82 -4.18
N ILE A 137 0.29 10.76 -3.38
CA ILE A 137 -0.35 9.46 -3.66
C ILE A 137 -1.88 9.61 -3.66
N SER A 138 -2.43 10.37 -2.70
CA SER A 138 -3.87 10.58 -2.60
C SER A 138 -4.45 11.38 -3.76
N GLN A 139 -3.69 12.29 -4.35
CA GLN A 139 -4.09 13.08 -5.53
C GLN A 139 -4.22 12.22 -6.80
N GLU A 140 -3.47 11.12 -6.89
CA GLU A 140 -3.55 10.16 -7.98
C GLU A 140 -4.64 9.09 -7.77
N ASN A 141 -5.24 9.06 -6.58
CA ASN A 141 -6.34 8.16 -6.25
C ASN A 141 -7.67 8.91 -6.40
N TYR A 142 -8.77 8.17 -6.55
CA TYR A 142 -10.10 8.76 -6.40
C TYR A 142 -10.23 9.47 -5.05
N SER A 143 -10.89 10.63 -5.06
CA SER A 143 -10.97 11.50 -3.89
C SER A 143 -11.64 10.77 -2.72
N SER A 144 -10.89 10.59 -1.64
CA SER A 144 -11.41 10.02 -0.40
C SER A 144 -12.03 11.13 0.44
N LYS A 145 -13.35 11.07 0.64
CA LYS A 145 -14.08 12.00 1.53
C LYS A 145 -13.74 11.83 3.01
N THR A 146 -13.05 10.75 3.38
CA THR A 146 -12.82 10.35 4.77
C THR A 146 -11.36 10.45 5.21
N ARG A 147 -10.46 10.94 4.33
CA ARG A 147 -9.04 11.07 4.65
C ARG A 147 -8.79 12.22 5.63
N LYS A 148 -8.49 11.86 6.88
CA LYS A 148 -8.20 12.81 7.98
C LYS A 148 -6.78 13.36 7.99
N TYR A 149 -5.79 12.51 7.75
CA TYR A 149 -4.38 12.82 7.96
C TYR A 149 -3.70 13.30 6.67
N SER A 150 -3.67 14.61 6.46
CA SER A 150 -2.94 15.30 5.39
C SER A 150 -1.64 15.94 5.90
N TYR A 151 -0.80 16.45 4.99
CA TYR A 151 0.33 17.29 5.39
C TYR A 151 -0.14 18.50 6.21
N GLU A 152 -1.16 19.19 5.75
CA GLU A 152 -1.71 20.38 6.41
C GLU A 152 -2.18 20.07 7.84
N TYR A 153 -2.82 18.90 8.04
CA TYR A 153 -3.22 18.45 9.36
C TYR A 153 -2.02 18.31 10.30
N PHE A 154 -0.96 17.62 9.87
CA PHE A 154 0.23 17.43 10.70
C PHE A 154 1.01 18.72 10.90
N GLU A 155 1.03 19.61 9.91
CA GLU A 155 1.68 20.90 10.04
C GLU A 155 1.02 21.74 11.14
N LYS A 156 -0.32 21.78 11.17
CA LYS A 156 -1.08 22.43 12.24
C LYS A 156 -0.88 21.75 13.60
N LEU A 157 -0.78 20.42 13.61
CA LEU A 157 -0.63 19.65 14.84
C LEU A 157 0.74 19.86 15.52
N PHE A 158 1.82 19.92 14.74
CA PHE A 158 3.20 20.01 15.27
C PHE A 158 3.74 21.45 15.37
N LYS A 159 3.01 22.46 14.89
CA LYS A 159 3.31 23.89 15.10
C LYS A 159 2.86 24.39 16.49
N LYS A 160 2.09 23.60 17.23
CA LYS A 160 1.76 23.84 18.64
C LYS A 160 2.84 23.29 19.54
#